data_AF-A0A5S3PTB3-F1
#
_entry.id   AF-A0A5S3PTB3-F1
#
_cell.length_a   1.000
_cell.length_b   1.000
_cell.length_c   1.000
_cell.angle_alpha   90.00
_cell.angle_beta   90.00
_cell.angle_gamma   90.00
#
_symmetry.space_group_name_H-M   'P 1'
#
loop_
_entity.id
_entity.type
_entity.pdbx_description
1 polymer ?
#
loop_
_entity_poly.entity_id
_entity_poly.type
_entity_poly.pdbx_seq_one_letter_code
_entity_poly.pdbx_strand_id
1 'polypeptide(L)'
;MADYIDGFVLPIPKNNLDEYRKVAETVAEIWKEHGALAYFEYVGEDLKLEGTRSFSEVVDAKEDEVVVFGWVVFDSKEMRDLANERVVNDPRMTDLIAPLTNPSRMVFDAARMVYGGFKPLVQSSIS
;
A
#
# COMPACT_ATOMS: atom_id res chain seq x y z
N MET A 1 0.73 -16.65 14.34
CA MET A 1 0.65 -17.08 12.92
C MET A 1 0.06 -15.87 12.24
N ALA A 2 0.68 -15.37 11.18
CA ALA A 2 0.23 -14.12 10.58
C ALA A 2 -1.18 -14.31 9.97
N ASP A 3 -2.22 -13.88 10.69
CA ASP A 3 -3.61 -14.21 10.36
C ASP A 3 -4.42 -12.98 9.91
N TYR A 4 -3.75 -11.89 9.53
CA TYR A 4 -4.41 -10.73 8.94
C TYR A 4 -3.50 -9.93 8.01
N ILE A 5 -4.08 -9.40 6.93
CA ILE A 5 -3.41 -8.42 6.07
C ILE A 5 -4.29 -7.21 5.81
N ASP A 6 -3.68 -6.05 5.63
CA ASP A 6 -4.29 -4.95 4.87
C ASP A 6 -3.67 -4.94 3.48
N GLY A 7 -4.49 -5.05 2.43
CA GLY A 7 -4.07 -5.00 1.04
C GLY A 7 -4.51 -3.69 0.39
N PHE A 8 -3.66 -3.16 -0.50
CA PHE A 8 -3.94 -1.91 -1.20
C PHE A 8 -3.41 -1.91 -2.63
N VAL A 9 -4.07 -1.13 -3.48
CA VAL A 9 -3.70 -0.88 -4.88
C VAL A 9 -3.85 0.61 -5.14
N LEU A 10 -2.86 1.25 -5.76
CA LEU A 10 -2.93 2.66 -6.12
C LEU A 10 -2.15 2.99 -7.40
N PRO A 11 -2.58 4.01 -8.17
CA PRO A 11 -1.87 4.50 -9.34
C PRO A 11 -0.87 5.60 -8.96
N ILE A 12 0.35 5.51 -9.47
CA ILE A 12 1.42 6.49 -9.26
C ILE A 12 1.92 6.99 -10.63
N PRO A 13 2.01 8.30 -10.88
CA PRO A 13 2.67 8.84 -12.07
C PRO A 13 4.10 8.31 -12.21
N LYS A 14 4.48 7.87 -13.42
CA LYS A 14 5.79 7.24 -13.69
C LYS A 14 6.97 8.11 -13.26
N ASN A 15 6.87 9.42 -13.47
CA ASN A 15 7.88 10.40 -13.09
C ASN A 15 8.03 10.60 -11.57
N ASN A 16 7.06 10.13 -10.79
CA ASN A 16 6.98 10.30 -9.34
C ASN A 16 7.33 9.02 -8.58
N LEU A 17 7.53 7.89 -9.27
CA LEU A 17 7.72 6.58 -8.66
C LEU A 17 8.93 6.51 -7.71
N ASP A 18 10.04 7.16 -8.07
CA ASP A 18 11.24 7.19 -7.22
C ASP A 18 11.07 8.05 -5.96
N GLU A 19 10.29 9.12 -6.06
CA GLU A 19 9.94 9.97 -4.91
C GLU A 19 9.00 9.22 -3.97
N TYR A 20 7.97 8.56 -4.52
CA TYR A 20 7.06 7.71 -3.78
C TYR A 20 7.80 6.57 -3.05
N ARG A 21 8.72 5.86 -3.75
CA ARG A 21 9.49 4.75 -3.17
C ARG A 21 10.22 5.15 -1.89
N LYS A 22 10.91 6.29 -1.88
CA LYS A 22 11.67 6.77 -0.71
C LYS A 22 10.76 6.99 0.51
N VAL A 23 9.54 7.48 0.27
CA VAL A 23 8.56 7.64 1.34
C VAL A 23 8.02 6.27 1.78
N ALA A 24 7.67 5.40 0.84
CA ALA A 24 7.17 4.05 1.12
C ALA A 24 8.18 3.24 1.97
N GLU A 25 9.48 3.36 1.72
CA GLU A 25 10.54 2.73 2.53
C GLU A 25 10.51 3.19 4.00
N THR A 26 10.32 4.49 4.23
CA THR A 26 10.23 5.03 5.60
C THR A 26 8.92 4.62 6.27
N VAL A 27 7.83 4.66 5.51
CA VAL A 27 6.49 4.25 5.95
C VAL A 27 6.45 2.77 6.34
N ALA A 28 7.14 1.91 5.59
CA ALA A 28 7.27 0.49 5.90
C ALA A 28 7.90 0.25 7.28
N GLU A 29 8.96 0.99 7.61
CA GLU A 29 9.60 0.89 8.92
C GLU A 29 8.70 1.40 10.05
N ILE A 30 7.96 2.50 9.84
CA ILE A 30 6.96 2.98 10.81
C ILE A 30 5.88 1.92 11.08
N TRP A 31 5.36 1.27 10.04
CA TRP A 31 4.37 0.20 10.21
C TRP A 31 4.94 -0.97 11.02
N LYS A 32 6.19 -1.36 10.77
CA LYS A 32 6.89 -2.41 11.52
C LYS A 32 7.11 -2.03 12.97
N GLU A 33 7.53 -0.80 13.25
CA GLU A 33 7.67 -0.28 14.62
C GLU A 33 6.35 -0.34 15.41
N HIS A 34 5.21 -0.20 14.72
CA HIS A 34 3.88 -0.24 15.33
C HIS A 34 3.21 -1.62 15.35
N GLY A 35 3.90 -2.68 14.92
CA GLY A 35 3.46 -4.06 15.09
C GLY A 35 3.11 -4.80 13.80
N ALA A 36 3.37 -4.22 12.62
CA ALA A 36 3.38 -4.99 11.39
C ALA A 36 4.52 -6.01 11.41
N LEU A 37 4.23 -7.24 10.97
CA LEU A 37 5.21 -8.31 10.82
C LEU A 37 6.01 -8.15 9.52
N ALA A 38 5.37 -7.62 8.48
CA ALA A 38 5.98 -7.36 7.19
C ALA A 38 5.19 -6.31 6.41
N TYR A 39 5.87 -5.69 5.45
CA TYR A 39 5.32 -4.69 4.54
C TYR A 39 5.89 -4.95 3.14
N PHE A 40 5.02 -4.96 2.14
CA PHE A 40 5.42 -5.24 0.76
C PHE A 40 4.71 -4.31 -0.21
N GLU A 41 5.43 -3.86 -1.23
CA GLU A 41 4.89 -3.18 -2.39
C GLU A 41 5.59 -3.65 -3.67
N TYR A 42 4.82 -3.78 -4.73
CA TYR A 42 5.27 -4.21 -6.05
C TYR A 42 4.71 -3.28 -7.12
N VAL A 43 5.54 -2.97 -8.11
CA VAL A 43 5.13 -2.21 -9.29
C VAL A 43 4.57 -3.19 -10.33
N GLY A 44 3.40 -2.90 -10.88
CA GLY A 44 2.75 -3.71 -11.89
C GLY A 44 3.55 -3.75 -13.20
N GLU A 45 3.83 -4.96 -13.68
CA GLU A 45 4.54 -5.21 -14.94
C GLU A 45 3.62 -5.88 -15.98
N ASP A 46 2.91 -6.93 -15.58
CA ASP A 46 1.91 -7.61 -16.39
C ASP A 46 0.56 -7.64 -15.65
N LEU A 47 -0.38 -6.81 -16.10
CA LEU A 47 -1.65 -6.57 -15.42
C LEU A 47 -2.86 -7.13 -16.18
N LYS A 48 -2.62 -7.92 -17.23
CA LYS A 48 -3.69 -8.43 -18.11
C LYS A 48 -3.76 -9.95 -18.03
N LEU A 49 -4.90 -10.44 -17.55
CA LEU A 49 -5.25 -11.84 -17.64
C LEU A 49 -6.61 -11.96 -18.32
N GLU A 50 -6.68 -12.76 -19.39
CA GLU A 50 -7.89 -12.94 -20.18
C GLU A 50 -9.07 -13.39 -19.30
N GLY A 51 -10.24 -12.76 -19.49
CA GLY A 51 -11.46 -13.06 -18.73
C GLY A 51 -11.52 -12.42 -17.33
N THR A 52 -10.56 -11.58 -16.96
CA THR A 52 -10.53 -10.88 -15.66
C THR A 52 -10.51 -9.37 -15.82
N ARG A 53 -10.82 -8.65 -14.74
CA ARG A 53 -10.58 -7.21 -14.64
C ARG A 53 -9.13 -6.96 -14.24
N SER A 54 -8.47 -6.02 -14.89
CA SER A 54 -7.11 -5.59 -14.56
C SER A 54 -7.09 -4.65 -13.35
N PHE A 55 -5.97 -4.62 -12.63
CA PHE A 55 -5.77 -3.63 -11.57
C PHE A 55 -5.78 -2.19 -12.10
N SER A 56 -5.31 -1.95 -13.33
CA SER A 56 -5.38 -0.64 -13.97
C SER A 56 -6.82 -0.12 -14.09
N GLU A 57 -7.77 -0.98 -14.44
CA GLU A 57 -9.20 -0.61 -14.48
C GLU A 57 -9.79 -0.37 -13.09
N VAL A 58 -9.31 -1.09 -12.08
CA VAL A 58 -9.79 -0.96 -10.70
C VAL A 58 -9.45 0.41 -10.10
N VAL A 59 -8.28 0.94 -10.43
CA VAL A 59 -7.83 2.25 -9.91
C VAL A 59 -7.95 3.40 -10.92
N ASP A 60 -8.60 3.17 -12.06
CA ASP A 60 -8.71 4.14 -13.17
C ASP A 60 -7.33 4.75 -13.53
N ALA A 61 -6.35 3.87 -13.77
CA ALA A 61 -4.98 4.26 -14.07
C ALA A 61 -4.86 4.91 -15.44
N LYS A 62 -4.12 6.02 -15.52
CA LYS A 62 -3.79 6.72 -16.77
C LYS A 62 -2.57 6.10 -17.45
N GLU A 63 -2.37 6.41 -18.72
CA GLU A 63 -1.24 5.87 -19.52
C GLU A 63 0.14 6.25 -18.96
N ASP A 64 0.25 7.39 -18.29
CA ASP A 64 1.46 7.90 -17.67
C ASP A 64 1.64 7.44 -16.22
N GLU A 65 0.77 6.56 -15.73
CA GLU A 65 0.82 5.99 -14.38
C GLU A 65 1.27 4.52 -14.39
N VAL A 66 1.78 4.08 -13.26
CA VAL A 66 2.00 2.67 -12.92
C VAL A 66 1.11 2.30 -11.76
N VAL A 67 0.69 1.03 -11.72
CA VAL A 67 -0.04 0.49 -10.57
C VAL A 67 0.97 -0.01 -9.55
N VAL A 68 0.79 0.38 -8.29
CA VAL A 68 1.45 -0.22 -7.14
C VAL A 68 0.45 -1.12 -6.43
N PHE A 69 0.83 -2.36 -6.15
CA PHE A 69 0.09 -3.30 -5.32
C PHE A 69 0.92 -3.62 -4.08
N GLY A 70 0.31 -3.51 -2.91
CA GLY A 70 1.01 -3.76 -1.65
C GLY A 70 0.12 -4.36 -0.59
N TRP A 71 0.78 -4.86 0.45
CA TRP A 71 0.10 -5.36 1.64
C TRP A 71 0.98 -5.27 2.88
N VAL A 72 0.31 -5.16 4.03
CA VAL A 72 0.90 -5.16 5.36
C VAL A 72 0.41 -6.38 6.11
N VAL A 73 1.32 -7.10 6.75
CA VAL A 73 1.04 -8.37 7.45
C VAL A 73 1.00 -8.15 8.95
N PHE A 74 -0.01 -8.71 9.61
CA PHE A 74 -0.21 -8.63 11.06
C PHE A 74 -0.50 -10.01 11.65
N ASP A 75 -0.23 -10.17 12.95
CA ASP A 75 -0.53 -11.42 13.65
C ASP A 75 -2.05 -11.63 13.83
N SER A 76 -2.82 -10.56 14.04
CA SER A 76 -4.28 -10.61 14.16
C SER A 76 -4.94 -9.30 13.71
N LYS A 77 -6.28 -9.30 13.61
CA LYS A 77 -7.04 -8.08 13.31
C LYS A 77 -6.89 -7.04 14.43
N GLU A 78 -6.86 -7.48 15.68
CA GLU A 78 -6.71 -6.61 16.85
C GLU A 78 -5.35 -5.92 16.83
N MET A 79 -4.28 -6.66 16.50
CA MET A 79 -2.94 -6.09 16.33
C MET A 79 -2.88 -5.13 15.16
N ARG A 80 -3.55 -5.45 14.05
CA ARG A 80 -3.69 -4.55 12.89
C ARG A 80 -4.39 -3.24 13.27
N ASP A 81 -5.52 -3.32 13.98
CA ASP A 81 -6.28 -2.13 14.37
C ASP A 81 -5.45 -1.22 15.27
N LEU A 82 -4.74 -1.79 16.25
CA LEU A 82 -3.84 -1.05 17.14
C LEU A 82 -2.66 -0.43 16.38
N ALA A 83 -2.06 -1.18 15.44
CA ALA A 83 -0.97 -0.68 14.61
C ALA A 83 -1.43 0.49 13.75
N ASN A 84 -2.58 0.36 13.07
CA ASN A 84 -3.12 1.42 12.22
C ASN A 84 -3.49 2.67 13.03
N GLU A 85 -4.07 2.53 14.22
CA GLU A 85 -4.30 3.66 15.13
C GLU A 85 -3.00 4.39 15.46
N ARG A 86 -1.93 3.65 15.76
CA ARG A 86 -0.62 4.24 16.09
C ARG A 86 0.04 4.89 14.89
N VAL A 87 -0.01 4.25 13.72
CA VAL A 87 0.54 4.80 12.47
C VAL A 87 -0.13 6.12 12.13
N VAL A 88 -1.47 6.19 12.14
CA VAL A 88 -2.19 7.44 11.85
C VAL A 88 -1.83 8.56 12.83
N ASN A 89 -1.52 8.22 14.08
CA ASN A 89 -1.11 9.17 15.11
C ASN A 89 0.42 9.38 15.20
N ASP A 90 1.21 8.71 14.37
CA ASP A 90 2.66 8.87 14.38
C ASP A 90 3.02 10.24 13.80
N PRO A 91 3.75 11.10 14.53
CA PRO A 91 4.05 12.45 14.08
C PRO A 91 4.81 12.47 12.75
N ARG A 92 5.60 11.43 12.44
CA ARG A 92 6.35 11.32 11.18
C ARG A 92 5.42 11.15 9.97
N MET A 93 4.24 10.55 10.15
CA MET A 93 3.34 10.24 9.04
C MET A 93 2.76 11.49 8.40
N THR A 94 2.47 12.54 9.19
CA THR A 94 1.98 13.81 8.63
C THR A 94 3.03 14.43 7.70
N ASP A 95 4.28 14.49 8.16
CA ASP A 95 5.38 15.09 7.39
C ASP A 95 5.74 14.28 6.15
N LEU A 96 5.56 12.95 6.19
CA LEU A 96 5.83 12.06 5.06
C LEU A 96 4.72 12.07 4.00
N ILE A 97 3.45 12.09 4.41
CA ILE A 97 2.31 11.93 3.49
C ILE A 97 1.77 13.27 2.97
N ALA A 98 1.79 14.33 3.78
CA ALA A 98 1.27 15.63 3.37
C ALA A 98 1.94 16.20 2.09
N PRO A 99 3.27 16.06 1.88
CA PRO A 99 3.90 16.49 0.64
C PRO A 99 3.43 15.70 -0.58
N LEU A 100 3.12 14.41 -0.41
CA LEU A 100 2.72 13.52 -1.51
C LEU A 100 1.30 13.77 -2.01
N THR A 101 0.43 14.28 -1.13
CA THR A 101 -0.98 14.54 -1.42
C THR A 101 -1.28 16.03 -1.58
N ASN A 102 -0.25 16.89 -1.53
CA ASN A 102 -0.39 18.33 -1.70
C ASN A 102 -0.89 18.67 -3.12
N PRO A 103 -2.00 19.41 -3.28
CA PRO A 103 -2.54 19.76 -4.60
C PRO A 103 -1.55 20.51 -5.51
N SER A 104 -0.57 21.19 -4.94
CA SER A 104 0.45 21.97 -5.66
C SER A 104 1.53 21.09 -6.30
N ARG A 105 1.75 19.89 -5.77
CA ARG A 105 2.75 18.90 -6.21
C ARG A 105 2.26 17.50 -5.85
N MET A 106 1.12 17.12 -6.41
CA MET A 106 0.49 15.83 -6.10
C MET A 106 1.34 14.70 -6.65
N VAL A 107 1.99 13.95 -5.76
CA VAL A 107 2.83 12.80 -6.11
C VAL A 107 1.94 11.60 -6.44
N PHE A 108 0.84 11.42 -5.69
CA PHE A 108 -0.22 10.47 -6.03
C PHE A 108 -1.58 10.93 -5.47
N ASP A 109 -2.66 10.40 -6.05
CA ASP A 109 -4.02 10.67 -5.60
C ASP A 109 -4.51 9.54 -4.69
N ALA A 110 -4.45 9.78 -3.37
CA ALA A 110 -4.88 8.81 -2.36
C ALA A 110 -6.36 8.44 -2.48
N ALA A 111 -7.21 9.27 -3.10
CA ALA A 111 -8.63 8.97 -3.27
C ALA A 111 -8.87 7.83 -4.28
N ARG A 112 -7.91 7.54 -5.16
CA ARG A 112 -7.96 6.41 -6.11
C ARG A 112 -7.38 5.12 -5.54
N MET A 113 -6.88 5.13 -4.30
CA MET A 113 -6.42 3.92 -3.64
C MET A 113 -7.61 3.00 -3.35
N VAL A 114 -7.47 1.74 -3.73
CA VAL A 114 -8.36 0.66 -3.33
C VAL A 114 -7.73 -0.07 -2.15
N TYR A 115 -8.46 -0.23 -1.06
CA TYR A 115 -7.93 -0.72 0.22
C TYR A 115 -8.92 -1.69 0.89
N GLY A 116 -8.40 -2.70 1.58
CA GLY A 116 -9.21 -3.62 2.39
C GLY A 116 -8.40 -4.42 3.39
N GLY A 117 -9.06 -4.87 4.46
CA GLY A 117 -8.50 -5.81 5.44
C GLY A 117 -9.02 -7.23 5.21
N PHE A 118 -8.16 -8.23 5.30
CA PHE A 118 -8.45 -9.61 4.92
C PHE A 118 -7.94 -10.60 5.96
N LYS A 119 -8.74 -11.65 6.20
CA LYS A 119 -8.30 -12.87 6.89
C LYS A 119 -7.75 -13.87 5.86
N PRO A 120 -6.82 -14.75 6.26
CA PRO A 120 -6.37 -15.82 5.37
C PRO A 120 -7.54 -16.73 5.01
N LEU A 121 -7.65 -17.06 3.72
CA LEU A 121 -8.52 -18.15 3.25
C LEU A 121 -7.73 -19.44 3.05
N VAL A 122 -6.53 -19.35 2.48
CA VAL A 122 -5.58 -20.43 2.27
C VAL A 122 -4.17 -19.88 2.51
N GLN A 123 -3.33 -20.63 3.23
CA GLN A 123 -1.93 -20.30 3.45
C GLN A 123 -1.07 -21.50 3.03
N SER A 124 -0.11 -21.25 2.16
CA SER A 124 0.91 -22.23 1.77
C SER A 124 2.22 -21.48 1.61
N SER A 125 3.16 -21.69 2.53
CA SER A 125 4.49 -21.09 2.51
C SER A 125 5.52 -22.11 2.06
N ILE A 126 6.45 -21.72 1.20
CA ILE A 126 7.67 -22.50 0.97
C ILE A 126 8.49 -22.37 2.25
N SER A 127 8.82 -23.52 2.86
CA SER A 127 9.74 -23.60 4.00
C SER A 127 11.13 -23.11 3.64
#